data_AF-A0A7S2S8K4-F1
#
_entry.id   AF-A0A7S2S8K4-F1
#
_cell.length_a   1.000
_cell.length_b   1.000
_cell.length_c   1.000
_cell.angle_alpha   90.00
_cell.angle_beta   90.00
_cell.angle_gamma   90.00
#
_symmetry.space_group_name_H-M   'P 1'
#
loop_
_entity.id
_entity.type
_entity.pdbx_description
1 polymer ?
#
loop_
_entity_poly.entity_id
_entity_poly.type
_entity_poly.pdbx_seq_one_letter_code
_entity_poly.pdbx_strand_id
1 'polypeptide(L)'
;MVYGCVCDSSWSVGLGAGNRQEPEWFGADCSLRHCPSGDDPRTSLDETDCGGKMAKGGFGTGETGNFCHVDCSNRGICDYNTGRCQCFDGHYGEACNLQSVLAQY
;
A
#
# COMPACT_ATOMS: atom_id res chain seq x y z
N MET A 1 8.45 31.18 -5.38
CA MET A 1 9.08 30.00 -4.73
C MET A 1 7.95 29.08 -4.35
N VAL A 2 7.88 27.87 -4.93
CA VAL A 2 6.89 26.86 -4.53
C VAL A 2 7.51 26.09 -3.37
N TYR A 3 7.00 26.31 -2.17
CA TYR A 3 7.33 25.45 -1.03
C TYR A 3 6.40 24.24 -1.13
N GLY A 4 6.92 23.11 -1.61
CA GLY A 4 6.21 21.84 -1.55
C GLY A 4 6.28 21.31 -0.12
N CYS A 5 5.16 20.84 0.42
CA CYS A 5 5.17 20.08 1.66
C CYS A 5 5.91 18.76 1.41
N VAL A 6 6.82 18.39 2.30
CA VAL A 6 7.35 17.02 2.33
C VAL A 6 6.25 16.16 2.91
N CYS A 7 5.79 15.15 2.17
CA CYS A 7 4.82 14.20 2.67
C CYS A 7 5.54 13.20 3.58
N ASP A 8 5.75 13.58 4.84
CA ASP A 8 6.40 12.74 5.84
C ASP A 8 5.68 11.39 5.96
N SER A 9 6.41 10.33 6.28
CA SER A 9 5.86 8.98 6.38
C SER A 9 6.35 8.29 7.64
N SER A 10 5.49 7.51 8.29
CA SER A 10 5.87 6.71 9.45
C SER A 10 6.79 5.52 9.11
N TRP A 11 6.95 5.21 7.82
CA TRP A 11 7.88 4.22 7.29
C TRP A 11 8.90 4.84 6.35
N SER A 12 10.04 4.17 6.19
CA SER A 12 11.07 4.54 5.22
C SER A 12 10.55 4.38 3.80
N VAL A 13 10.61 5.45 3.01
CA VAL A 13 10.20 5.45 1.60
C VAL A 13 11.41 5.26 0.71
N GLY A 14 11.33 4.31 -0.25
CA GLY A 14 12.38 4.09 -1.24
C GLY A 14 12.45 2.67 -1.76
N LEU A 15 13.55 2.36 -2.45
CA LEU A 15 13.78 1.08 -3.14
C LEU A 15 14.66 0.09 -2.37
N GLY A 16 15.25 0.51 -1.25
CA GLY A 16 16.10 -0.36 -0.43
C GLY A 16 15.32 -1.46 0.30
N ALA A 17 16.04 -2.47 0.78
CA ALA A 17 15.46 -3.50 1.64
C ALA A 17 14.81 -2.88 2.89
N GLY A 18 13.58 -3.32 3.21
CA GLY A 18 12.80 -2.79 4.33
C GLY A 18 12.07 -1.48 4.06
N ASN A 19 12.36 -0.81 2.94
CA ASN A 19 11.64 0.40 2.55
C ASN A 19 10.35 0.05 1.82
N ARG A 20 9.41 0.98 1.81
CA ARG A 20 8.20 0.91 1.00
C ARG A 20 8.27 1.88 -0.17
N GLN A 21 7.78 1.47 -1.34
CA GLN A 21 7.91 2.28 -2.55
C GLN A 21 7.04 3.54 -2.56
N GLU A 22 5.95 3.56 -1.80
CA GLU A 22 5.04 4.71 -1.74
C GLU A 22 5.04 5.33 -0.33
N PRO A 23 4.98 6.67 -0.23
CA PRO A 23 4.85 7.37 1.04
C PRO A 23 3.50 7.10 1.71
N GLU A 24 3.38 7.45 2.98
CA GLU A 24 2.12 7.40 3.71
C GLU A 24 1.15 8.49 3.26
N TRP A 25 1.66 9.70 3.08
CA TRP A 25 0.89 10.86 2.66
C TRP A 25 1.25 11.25 1.23
N PHE A 26 0.25 11.74 0.48
CA PHE A 26 0.40 12.10 -0.93
C PHE A 26 -0.62 13.20 -1.32
N GLY A 27 -0.57 13.60 -2.60
CA GLY A 27 -1.35 14.72 -3.12
C GLY A 27 -0.55 16.03 -3.14
N ALA A 28 -1.12 17.08 -3.71
CA ALA A 28 -0.43 18.36 -3.91
C ALA A 28 -0.07 19.07 -2.58
N ASP A 29 -0.83 18.80 -1.52
CA ASP A 29 -0.70 19.39 -0.20
C ASP A 29 -0.49 18.35 0.91
N CYS A 30 -0.18 17.10 0.55
CA CYS A 30 -0.03 15.96 1.46
C CYS A 30 -1.26 15.68 2.36
N SER A 31 -2.46 16.08 1.93
CA SER A 31 -3.70 15.88 2.70
C SER A 31 -4.31 14.48 2.53
N LEU A 32 -3.88 13.72 1.52
CA LEU A 32 -4.35 12.37 1.25
C LEU A 32 -3.40 11.34 1.85
N ARG A 33 -3.96 10.25 2.35
CA ARG A 33 -3.22 9.17 3.01
C ARG A 33 -3.48 7.85 2.30
N HIS A 34 -2.41 7.13 1.97
CA HIS A 34 -2.54 5.74 1.54
C HIS A 34 -3.11 4.89 2.68
N CYS A 35 -3.91 3.90 2.32
CA CYS A 35 -4.53 3.01 3.27
C CYS A 35 -3.54 1.96 3.83
N PRO A 36 -3.93 1.22 4.87
CA PRO A 36 -3.17 0.05 5.29
C PRO A 36 -2.97 -0.89 4.13
N SER A 37 -1.75 -1.42 4.03
CA SER A 37 -1.39 -2.37 2.99
C SER A 37 -1.18 -3.75 3.57
N GLY A 38 -1.54 -4.75 2.78
CA GLY A 38 -1.27 -6.15 3.03
C GLY A 38 -1.31 -6.93 1.73
N ASP A 39 -1.05 -8.23 1.84
CA ASP A 39 -1.12 -9.19 0.74
C ASP A 39 -2.58 -9.52 0.39
N ASP A 40 -2.88 -9.86 -0.86
CA ASP A 40 -4.22 -10.31 -1.25
C ASP A 40 -4.43 -11.78 -0.84
N PRO A 41 -5.34 -12.11 0.10
CA PRO A 41 -5.54 -13.48 0.57
C PRO A 41 -6.12 -14.44 -0.48
N ARG A 42 -6.41 -13.98 -1.69
CA ARG A 42 -7.03 -14.75 -2.78
C ARG A 42 -6.07 -15.06 -3.92
N THR A 43 -4.86 -14.53 -3.89
CA THR A 43 -3.84 -14.83 -4.89
C THR A 43 -2.76 -15.72 -4.25
N SER A 44 -1.90 -16.29 -5.09
CA SER A 44 -0.72 -17.04 -4.65
C SER A 44 0.57 -16.22 -4.78
N LEU A 45 0.45 -14.95 -5.17
CA LEU A 45 1.56 -14.03 -5.34
C LEU A 45 1.53 -13.10 -4.14
N ASP A 46 2.69 -12.81 -3.56
CA ASP A 46 2.78 -11.75 -2.57
C ASP A 46 2.83 -10.40 -3.29
N GLU A 47 1.72 -9.67 -3.32
CA GLU A 47 1.69 -8.36 -3.99
C GLU A 47 2.44 -7.28 -3.20
N THR A 48 2.84 -7.56 -1.95
CA THR A 48 3.64 -6.66 -1.14
C THR A 48 5.15 -6.85 -1.35
N ASP A 49 5.59 -7.94 -1.98
CA ASP A 49 7.01 -8.14 -2.33
C ASP A 49 7.39 -7.42 -3.62
N CYS A 50 8.12 -6.31 -3.46
CA CYS A 50 8.66 -5.52 -4.56
C CYS A 50 10.13 -5.80 -4.84
N GLY A 51 10.71 -6.86 -4.27
CA GLY A 51 12.06 -7.30 -4.58
C GLY A 51 12.25 -7.59 -6.06
N GLY A 52 13.14 -6.85 -6.73
CA GLY A 52 13.39 -6.98 -8.16
C GLY A 52 12.25 -6.46 -9.05
N LYS A 53 11.24 -5.78 -8.48
CA LYS A 53 10.13 -5.18 -9.23
C LYS A 53 10.40 -3.70 -9.50
N MET A 54 10.06 -3.24 -10.70
CA MET A 54 10.18 -1.83 -11.07
C MET A 54 9.13 -1.01 -10.31
N ALA A 55 9.56 0.06 -9.66
CA ALA A 55 8.68 0.93 -8.91
C ALA A 55 7.76 1.74 -9.82
N LYS A 56 6.54 2.01 -9.33
CA LYS A 56 5.58 2.89 -10.01
C LYS A 56 6.24 4.24 -10.31
N GLY A 57 6.02 4.78 -11.50
CA GLY A 57 6.63 6.05 -11.92
C GLY A 57 8.07 5.94 -12.45
N GLY A 58 8.65 4.73 -12.52
CA GLY A 58 9.94 4.51 -13.18
C GLY A 58 11.16 4.97 -12.38
N PHE A 59 11.03 5.09 -11.05
CA PHE A 59 12.12 5.54 -10.17
C PHE A 59 13.26 4.53 -9.98
N GLY A 60 13.10 3.30 -10.49
CA GLY A 60 14.09 2.23 -10.42
C GLY A 60 13.44 0.89 -10.05
N THR A 61 14.26 -0.06 -9.65
CA THR A 61 13.85 -1.41 -9.25
C THR A 61 14.12 -1.62 -7.77
N GLY A 62 13.17 -2.20 -7.04
CA GLY A 62 13.33 -2.53 -5.62
C GLY A 62 14.44 -3.55 -5.38
N GLU A 63 15.24 -3.35 -4.33
CA GLU A 63 16.16 -4.34 -3.81
C GLU A 63 15.40 -5.52 -3.18
N THR A 64 16.06 -6.67 -3.02
CA THR A 64 15.47 -7.81 -2.30
C THR A 64 15.02 -7.39 -0.90
N GLY A 65 13.75 -7.65 -0.57
CA GLY A 65 13.13 -7.24 0.69
C GLY A 65 12.53 -5.82 0.68
N ASN A 66 12.46 -5.16 -0.48
CA ASN A 66 11.69 -3.95 -0.67
C ASN A 66 10.18 -4.24 -0.72
N PHE A 67 9.36 -3.34 -0.19
CA PHE A 67 7.91 -3.53 -0.09
C PHE A 67 7.14 -2.67 -1.10
N CYS A 68 6.21 -3.28 -1.82
CA CYS A 68 5.19 -2.56 -2.56
C CYS A 68 4.19 -1.94 -1.57
N HIS A 69 3.47 -0.92 -2.03
CA HIS A 69 2.25 -0.48 -1.38
C HIS A 69 1.05 -0.99 -2.15
N VAL A 70 0.19 -1.72 -1.44
CA VAL A 70 -1.05 -2.32 -1.95
C VAL A 70 -2.18 -1.86 -1.06
N ASP A 71 -2.89 -0.81 -1.47
CA ASP A 71 -4.01 -0.27 -0.71
C ASP A 71 -5.07 -1.37 -0.48
N CYS A 72 -5.44 -1.57 0.78
CA CYS A 72 -6.52 -2.47 1.18
C CYS A 72 -6.39 -3.89 0.62
N SER A 73 -5.15 -4.40 0.42
CA SER A 73 -4.90 -5.75 -0.10
C SER A 73 -5.60 -6.09 -1.41
N ASN A 74 -5.93 -5.09 -2.24
CA ASN A 74 -6.82 -5.25 -3.41
C ASN A 74 -8.23 -5.79 -3.08
N ARG A 75 -8.61 -5.80 -1.80
CA ARG A 75 -9.86 -6.35 -1.24
C ARG A 75 -10.70 -5.31 -0.52
N GLY A 76 -10.50 -4.04 -0.85
CA GLY A 76 -11.36 -2.96 -0.40
C GLY A 76 -11.17 -1.69 -1.21
N ILE A 77 -11.99 -0.71 -0.91
CA ILE A 77 -11.87 0.65 -1.43
C ILE A 77 -11.21 1.51 -0.36
N CYS A 78 -10.12 2.19 -0.72
CA CYS A 78 -9.47 3.14 0.16
C CYS A 78 -10.21 4.49 0.16
N ASP A 79 -10.59 4.97 1.34
CA ASP A 79 -10.90 6.40 1.53
C ASP A 79 -9.62 7.16 1.86
N TYR A 80 -9.03 7.79 0.85
CA TYR A 80 -7.75 8.49 0.98
C TYR A 80 -7.81 9.74 1.89
N ASN A 81 -8.99 10.27 2.24
CA ASN A 81 -9.07 11.39 3.19
C ASN A 81 -8.87 10.92 4.63
N THR A 82 -9.24 9.68 4.92
CA THR A 82 -9.14 9.10 6.27
C THR A 82 -8.02 8.07 6.38
N GLY A 83 -7.55 7.53 5.24
CA GLY A 83 -6.62 6.41 5.17
C GLY A 83 -7.22 5.12 5.73
N ARG A 84 -8.54 4.91 5.56
CA ARG A 84 -9.24 3.70 6.03
C ARG A 84 -9.83 2.92 4.88
N CYS A 85 -9.75 1.60 4.99
CA CYS A 85 -10.31 0.68 4.02
C CYS A 85 -11.79 0.39 4.27
N GLN A 86 -12.56 0.36 3.18
CA GLN A 86 -13.88 -0.26 3.14
C GLN A 86 -13.73 -1.62 2.45
N CYS A 87 -13.69 -2.69 3.25
CA CYS A 87 -13.46 -4.04 2.71
C CYS A 87 -14.64 -4.54 1.88
N PHE A 88 -14.32 -5.27 0.82
CA PHE A 88 -15.30 -6.02 0.04
C PHE A 88 -15.86 -7.19 0.83
N ASP A 89 -17.01 -7.69 0.39
CA ASP A 89 -17.71 -8.80 1.04
C ASP A 89 -16.77 -9.97 1.30
N GLY A 90 -16.78 -10.41 2.55
CA GLY A 90 -15.98 -11.55 2.98
C GLY A 90 -14.53 -11.27 3.32
N HIS A 91 -14.07 -10.02 3.21
CA HIS A 91 -12.75 -9.57 3.63
C HIS A 91 -12.86 -8.65 4.84
N TYR A 92 -11.86 -8.69 5.72
CA TYR A 92 -11.83 -7.90 6.94
C TYR A 92 -10.38 -7.62 7.40
N GLY A 93 -10.25 -6.88 8.50
CA GLY A 93 -8.99 -6.33 8.97
C GLY A 93 -8.74 -4.92 8.43
N GLU A 94 -7.78 -4.20 9.02
CA GLU A 94 -7.49 -2.79 8.66
C GLU A 94 -7.06 -2.63 7.19
N ALA A 95 -6.38 -3.65 6.64
CA ALA A 95 -5.95 -3.70 5.24
C ALA A 95 -6.83 -4.62 4.37
N CYS A 96 -7.95 -5.17 4.88
CA CYS A 96 -8.76 -6.16 4.16
C CYS A 96 -7.99 -7.43 3.72
N ASN A 97 -6.89 -7.75 4.41
CA ASN A 97 -6.00 -8.86 4.09
C ASN A 97 -6.45 -10.20 4.70
N LEU A 98 -7.53 -10.22 5.48
CA LEU A 98 -8.07 -11.42 6.11
C LEU A 98 -9.36 -11.82 5.44
N GLN A 99 -9.48 -13.10 5.08
CA GLN A 99 -10.70 -13.66 4.50
C GLN A 99 -11.54 -14.38 5.56
N SER A 100 -12.84 -14.11 5.59
CA SER A 100 -13.78 -14.85 6.42
C SER A 100 -14.01 -16.24 5.82
N VAL A 101 -14.09 -17.26 6.68
CA VAL A 101 -14.43 -18.63 6.25
C VAL A 101 -15.81 -18.72 5.60
N LEU A 102 -16.69 -17.75 5.86
CA LEU A 102 -18.03 -17.67 5.27
C LEU A 102 -18.02 -17.08 3.84
N ALA A 103 -16.90 -16.50 3.41
CA ALA A 103 -16.73 -15.84 2.12
C ALA A 103 -16.26 -16.78 0.99
N GLN A 104 -16.35 -18.09 1.22
CA GLN A 104 -15.83 -19.10 0.28
C GLN A 104 -16.84 -19.50 -0.80
N TYR A 105 -18.00 -18.84 -0.91
CA TYR A 105 -19.07 -19.19 -1.85
C TYR A 105 -19.61 -17.96 -2.57
#